data_AF-A0A7Y4WL96-F1
#
_entry.id   AF-A0A7Y4WL96-F1
#
_cell.length_a   1.000
_cell.length_b   1.000
_cell.length_c   1.000
_cell.angle_alpha   90.00
_cell.angle_beta   90.00
_cell.angle_gamma   90.00
#
_symmetry.space_group_name_H-M   'P 1'
#
loop_
_entity.id
_entity.type
_entity.pdbx_description
1 polymer ?
#
loop_
_entity_poly.entity_id
_entity_poly.type
_entity_poly.pdbx_seq_one_letter_code
_entity_poly.pdbx_strand_id
1 'polypeptide(L)'
;MAKKKTIRTVIAPPDTTPQEFDLLRRAAANQEDTRQAVRKLLARRPALVAAVSTTASELEDALIDRAGGQGVLAHESMRAELEQMRASLRLPDDGALEELLISQVVLCWLNLLTAERRRTERWSDGISYESGDFWDRHVARLRTDYLRAIRSLASVRRILFPVLQVNIADQQVNQVRR
;
A
#
# COMPACT_ATOMS: atom_id res chain seq x y z
N MET A 1 -2.94 -27.47 20.88
CA MET A 1 -2.08 -27.01 19.77
C MET A 1 -1.64 -25.58 20.09
N ALA A 2 -0.36 -25.39 20.43
CA ALA A 2 0.17 -24.08 20.83
C ALA A 2 0.27 -23.16 19.61
N LYS A 3 -0.37 -21.97 19.68
CA LYS A 3 -0.18 -20.89 18.70
C LYS A 3 1.30 -20.52 18.69
N LYS A 4 2.03 -20.78 17.59
CA LYS A 4 3.38 -20.25 17.39
C LYS A 4 3.30 -18.73 17.44
N LYS A 5 3.79 -18.14 18.53
CA LYS A 5 3.97 -16.70 18.68
C LYS A 5 5.09 -16.33 17.71
N THR A 6 4.74 -15.85 16.52
CA THR A 6 5.70 -15.40 15.51
C THR A 6 6.56 -14.30 16.14
N ILE A 7 7.79 -14.64 16.52
CA ILE A 7 8.78 -13.67 16.97
C ILE A 7 9.17 -12.87 15.73
N ARG A 8 8.76 -11.60 15.66
CA ARG A 8 9.11 -10.72 14.55
C ARG A 8 10.61 -10.42 14.60
N THR A 9 11.31 -10.73 13.51
CA THR A 9 12.70 -10.32 13.33
C THR A 9 12.71 -8.82 13.08
N VAL A 10 13.16 -8.04 14.07
CA VAL A 10 13.42 -6.61 13.89
C VAL A 10 14.65 -6.49 13.00
N ILE A 11 14.47 -6.08 11.74
CA ILE A 11 15.60 -5.64 10.90
C ILE A 11 15.92 -4.22 11.36
N ALA A 12 16.84 -4.10 12.30
CA ALA A 12 17.27 -2.81 12.80
C ALA A 12 18.23 -2.15 11.78
N PRO A 13 18.16 -0.83 11.55
CA PRO A 13 19.11 -0.14 10.68
C PRO A 13 20.57 -0.37 11.09
N PRO A 14 21.53 -0.25 10.15
CA PRO A 14 22.95 -0.56 10.40
C PRO A 14 23.57 0.23 11.57
N ASP A 15 23.03 1.40 11.91
CA ASP A 15 23.51 2.25 13.02
C ASP A 15 22.81 1.99 14.36
N THR A 16 22.16 0.83 14.53
CA THR A 16 21.46 0.49 15.79
C THR A 16 22.47 -0.08 16.78
N THR A 17 22.56 0.54 17.95
CA THR A 17 23.44 0.03 19.02
C THR A 17 22.92 -1.31 19.56
N PRO A 18 23.79 -2.18 20.13
CA PRO A 18 23.36 -3.45 20.71
C PRO A 18 22.26 -3.31 21.78
N GLN A 19 22.26 -2.21 22.54
CA GLN A 19 21.25 -1.93 23.56
C GLN A 19 19.90 -1.54 22.95
N GLU A 20 19.91 -0.74 21.89
CA GLU A 20 18.69 -0.41 21.13
C GLU A 20 18.12 -1.66 20.47
N PHE A 21 18.97 -2.53 19.93
CA PHE A 21 18.56 -3.79 19.32
C PHE A 21 17.88 -4.73 20.32
N ASP A 22 18.47 -4.93 21.51
CA ASP A 22 17.84 -5.78 22.53
C ASP A 22 16.50 -5.20 23.03
N LEU A 23 16.42 -3.87 23.21
CA LEU A 23 15.17 -3.21 23.55
C LEU A 23 14.08 -3.45 22.49
N LEU A 24 14.42 -3.28 21.20
CA LEU A 24 13.48 -3.51 20.10
C LEU A 24 13.05 -4.98 20.00
N ARG A 25 13.99 -5.92 20.21
CA ARG A 25 13.70 -7.37 20.23
C ARG A 25 12.75 -7.75 21.38
N ARG A 26 12.98 -7.21 22.58
CA ARG A 26 12.12 -7.44 23.75
C ARG A 26 10.72 -6.84 23.54
N ALA A 27 10.66 -5.66 22.93
CA ALA A 27 9.40 -5.03 22.56
C ALA A 27 8.62 -5.87 21.52
N ALA A 28 9.30 -6.41 20.51
CA ALA A 28 8.70 -7.30 19.51
C ALA A 28 8.13 -8.61 20.11
N ALA A 29 8.63 -9.02 21.29
CA ALA A 29 8.09 -10.15 22.05
C ALA A 29 6.86 -9.82 22.92
N ASN A 30 6.35 -8.58 22.85
CA ASN A 30 5.29 -8.00 23.69
C ASN A 30 5.62 -7.98 25.19
N GLN A 31 6.84 -7.61 25.55
CA GLN A 31 7.20 -7.35 26.95
C GLN A 31 6.71 -5.95 27.35
N GLU A 32 5.79 -5.88 28.31
CA GLU A 32 5.06 -4.66 28.68
C GLU A 32 5.95 -3.55 29.28
N ASP A 33 7.05 -3.95 29.92
CA ASP A 33 8.06 -3.07 30.52
C ASP A 33 8.86 -2.26 29.47
N THR A 34 8.80 -2.63 28.19
CA THR A 34 9.55 -1.97 27.12
C THR A 34 8.86 -0.73 26.56
N ARG A 35 7.55 -0.54 26.79
CA ARG A 35 6.71 0.47 26.12
C ARG A 35 7.27 1.89 26.24
N GLN A 36 7.65 2.31 27.44
CA GLN A 36 8.13 3.68 27.67
C GLN A 36 9.53 3.91 27.09
N ALA A 37 10.40 2.89 27.14
CA ALA A 37 11.75 2.95 26.60
C ALA A 37 11.72 2.98 25.06
N VAL A 38 10.86 2.18 24.42
CA VAL A 38 10.63 2.22 22.96
C VAL A 38 10.11 3.59 22.53
N ARG A 39 9.13 4.16 23.25
CA ARG A 39 8.60 5.50 22.93
C ARG A 39 9.69 6.56 22.95
N LYS A 40 10.57 6.54 23.95
CA LYS A 40 11.72 7.47 24.04
C LYS A 40 12.73 7.27 22.91
N LEU A 41 13.02 6.02 22.55
CA LEU A 41 13.93 5.68 21.47
C LEU A 41 13.39 6.18 20.11
N LEU A 42 12.12 5.89 19.80
CA LEU A 42 11.48 6.30 18.56
C LEU A 42 11.35 7.83 18.44
N ALA A 43 11.10 8.53 19.55
CA ALA A 43 11.09 10.00 19.54
C ALA A 43 12.47 10.61 19.28
N ARG A 44 13.55 9.96 19.74
CA ARG A 44 14.94 10.41 19.54
C ARG A 44 15.49 10.07 18.16
N ARG A 45 15.01 9.00 17.55
CA ARG A 45 15.44 8.55 16.22
C ARG A 45 14.23 8.36 15.31
N PRO A 46 13.69 9.44 14.71
CA PRO A 46 12.57 9.34 13.77
C PRO A 46 12.83 8.39 12.59
N ALA A 47 14.10 8.23 12.17
CA ALA A 47 14.49 7.25 11.17
C ALA A 47 14.22 5.79 11.61
N LEU A 48 14.31 5.48 12.92
CA LEU A 48 13.91 4.17 13.43
C LEU A 48 12.40 3.97 13.28
N VAL A 49 11.58 5.03 13.41
CA VAL A 49 10.13 4.92 13.18
C VAL A 49 9.88 4.38 11.78
N ALA A 50 10.50 4.93 10.73
CA ALA A 50 10.32 4.41 9.37
C ALA A 50 10.78 2.93 9.23
N ALA A 51 11.85 2.54 9.94
CA ALA A 51 12.38 1.18 9.90
C ALA A 51 11.54 0.15 10.69
N VAL A 52 10.84 0.57 11.75
CA VAL A 52 10.01 -0.32 12.60
C VAL A 52 8.50 -0.10 12.47
N SER A 53 8.04 1.00 11.88
CA SER A 53 6.64 1.26 11.53
C SER A 53 6.34 0.58 10.20
N THR A 54 6.44 -0.74 10.20
CA THR A 54 6.24 -1.62 9.06
C THR A 54 4.76 -1.77 8.69
N THR A 55 3.89 -0.80 8.95
CA THR A 55 2.43 -0.98 8.80
C THR A 55 2.02 -1.20 7.33
N ALA A 56 2.65 -0.50 6.38
CA ALA A 56 2.38 -0.70 4.96
C ALA A 56 3.02 -2.00 4.43
N SER A 57 4.31 -2.23 4.71
CA SER A 57 5.02 -3.43 4.27
C SER A 57 4.43 -4.73 4.87
N GLU A 58 4.03 -4.71 6.15
CA GLU A 58 3.37 -5.87 6.78
C GLU A 58 2.00 -6.16 6.19
N LEU A 59 1.25 -5.11 5.85
CA LEU A 59 -0.04 -5.27 5.22
C LEU A 59 0.12 -5.80 3.79
N GLU A 60 1.12 -5.33 3.06
CA GLU A 60 1.47 -5.86 1.74
C GLU A 60 1.86 -7.32 1.82
N ASP A 61 2.78 -7.70 2.70
CA ASP A 61 3.18 -9.10 2.89
C ASP A 61 1.99 -9.97 3.25
N ALA A 62 1.14 -9.51 4.17
CA ALA A 62 -0.09 -10.22 4.55
C ALA A 62 -1.08 -10.33 3.40
N LEU A 63 -1.17 -9.33 2.51
CA LEU A 63 -2.02 -9.38 1.32
C LEU A 63 -1.44 -10.30 0.25
N ILE A 64 -0.12 -10.32 0.05
CA ILE A 64 0.57 -11.24 -0.87
C ILE A 64 0.36 -12.69 -0.41
N ASP A 65 0.55 -12.98 0.88
CA ASP A 65 0.22 -14.29 1.47
C ASP A 65 -1.23 -14.68 1.19
N ARG A 66 -2.12 -13.69 1.29
CA ARG A 66 -3.57 -13.85 1.19
C ARG A 66 -4.08 -13.96 -0.26
N ALA A 67 -3.28 -13.50 -1.23
CA ALA A 67 -3.49 -13.62 -2.67
C ALA A 67 -3.21 -15.02 -3.21
N GLY A 68 -2.70 -15.94 -2.37
CA GLY A 68 -2.79 -17.38 -2.59
C GLY A 68 -1.84 -17.95 -3.63
N GLY A 69 -0.69 -17.30 -3.85
CA GLY A 69 0.47 -17.92 -4.49
C GLY A 69 1.30 -18.66 -3.46
N GLN A 70 1.29 -20.00 -3.48
CA GLN A 70 2.21 -20.76 -2.63
C GLN A 70 3.59 -20.82 -3.27
N GLY A 71 4.62 -20.49 -2.49
CA GLY A 71 6.02 -20.62 -2.89
C GLY A 71 6.70 -19.30 -3.23
N VAL A 72 8.03 -19.32 -3.16
CA VAL A 72 8.91 -18.15 -3.30
C VAL A 72 8.66 -17.41 -4.60
N LEU A 73 8.48 -18.13 -5.73
CA LEU A 73 8.28 -17.51 -7.03
C LEU A 73 7.04 -16.60 -7.07
N ALA A 74 5.90 -17.05 -6.52
CA ALA A 74 4.67 -16.26 -6.56
C ALA A 74 4.76 -15.04 -5.64
N HIS A 75 5.42 -15.18 -4.49
CA HIS A 75 5.66 -14.09 -3.54
C HIS A 75 6.56 -13.00 -4.14
N GLU A 76 7.71 -13.42 -4.68
CA GLU A 76 8.68 -12.50 -5.29
C GLU A 76 8.14 -11.87 -6.58
N SER A 77 7.38 -12.62 -7.39
CA SER A 77 6.74 -12.06 -8.59
C SER A 77 5.73 -10.97 -8.23
N MET A 78 4.89 -11.20 -7.21
CA MET A 78 3.94 -10.20 -6.74
C MET A 78 4.66 -8.97 -6.19
N ARG A 79 5.70 -9.15 -5.36
CA ARG A 79 6.51 -8.03 -4.85
C ARG A 79 7.15 -7.23 -5.99
N ALA A 80 7.70 -7.90 -6.99
CA ALA A 80 8.27 -7.27 -8.18
C ALA A 80 7.22 -6.53 -9.01
N GLU A 81 6.01 -7.05 -9.13
CA GLU A 81 4.90 -6.39 -9.82
C GLU A 81 4.48 -5.10 -9.09
N LEU A 82 4.36 -5.15 -7.75
CA LEU A 82 4.04 -3.96 -6.94
C LEU A 82 5.12 -2.88 -7.09
N GLU A 83 6.40 -3.25 -7.04
CA GLU A 83 7.50 -2.30 -7.25
C GLU A 83 7.53 -1.73 -8.67
N GLN A 84 7.29 -2.55 -9.70
CA GLN A 84 7.15 -2.07 -11.08
C GLN A 84 5.98 -1.08 -11.20
N MET A 85 4.85 -1.36 -10.55
CA MET A 85 3.72 -0.45 -10.52
C MET A 85 4.10 0.88 -9.87
N ARG A 86 4.75 0.87 -8.69
CA ARG A 86 5.26 2.10 -8.05
C ARG A 86 6.18 2.86 -8.99
N ALA A 87 7.16 2.19 -9.59
CA ALA A 87 8.13 2.79 -10.50
C ALA A 87 7.45 3.44 -11.71
N SER A 88 6.47 2.78 -12.32
CA SER A 88 5.72 3.33 -13.46
C SER A 88 4.85 4.54 -13.12
N LEU A 89 4.46 4.68 -11.85
CA LEU A 89 3.63 5.79 -11.40
C LEU A 89 4.47 7.01 -11.04
N ARG A 90 5.75 6.84 -10.69
CA ARG A 90 6.67 7.92 -10.29
C ARG A 90 6.95 8.89 -11.44
N LEU A 91 7.06 10.17 -11.09
CA LEU A 91 7.54 11.25 -11.95
C LEU A 91 8.83 11.86 -11.37
N PRO A 92 9.68 12.51 -12.20
CA PRO A 92 10.97 13.06 -11.75
C PRO A 92 10.87 14.05 -10.58
N ASP A 93 9.78 14.81 -10.50
CA ASP A 93 9.57 15.86 -9.49
C ASP A 93 8.62 15.43 -8.35
N ASP A 94 8.29 14.14 -8.23
CA ASP A 94 7.45 13.65 -7.15
C ASP A 94 8.14 13.85 -5.78
N GLY A 95 7.38 14.36 -4.80
CA GLY A 95 7.83 14.54 -3.43
C GLY A 95 7.29 13.47 -2.48
N ALA A 96 7.40 13.74 -1.18
CA ALA A 96 7.00 12.80 -0.14
C ALA A 96 5.48 12.49 -0.13
N LEU A 97 4.65 13.45 -0.57
CA LEU A 97 3.20 13.26 -0.62
C LEU A 97 2.80 12.35 -1.80
N GLU A 98 3.46 12.52 -2.95
CA GLU A 98 3.28 11.70 -4.14
C GLU A 98 3.69 10.25 -3.85
N GLU A 99 4.85 10.03 -3.22
CA GLU A 99 5.30 8.69 -2.82
C GLU A 99 4.30 7.98 -1.88
N LEU A 100 3.71 8.73 -0.94
CA LEU A 100 2.66 8.20 -0.06
C LEU A 100 1.42 7.79 -0.85
N LEU A 101 0.98 8.64 -1.79
CA LEU A 101 -0.20 8.38 -2.60
C LEU A 101 0.03 7.26 -3.63
N ILE A 102 1.23 7.15 -4.20
CA ILE A 102 1.63 6.02 -5.06
C ILE A 102 1.56 4.72 -4.27
N SER A 103 2.13 4.69 -3.06
CA SER A 103 2.05 3.52 -2.17
C SER A 103 0.60 3.15 -1.85
N GLN A 104 -0.27 4.14 -1.61
CA GLN A 104 -1.69 3.91 -1.39
C GLN A 104 -2.40 3.34 -2.62
N VAL A 105 -2.11 3.86 -3.82
CA VAL A 105 -2.66 3.34 -5.09
C VAL A 105 -2.32 1.86 -5.26
N VAL A 106 -1.04 1.51 -5.07
CA VAL A 106 -0.55 0.12 -5.21
C VAL A 106 -1.17 -0.81 -4.17
N LEU A 107 -1.29 -0.37 -2.92
CA LEU A 107 -1.93 -1.15 -1.86
C LEU A 107 -3.43 -1.38 -2.14
N CYS A 108 -4.14 -0.34 -2.58
CA CYS A 108 -5.56 -0.47 -2.95
C CYS A 108 -5.75 -1.42 -4.14
N TRP A 109 -4.84 -1.39 -5.11
CA TRP A 109 -4.83 -2.33 -6.24
C TRP A 109 -4.65 -3.78 -5.77
N LEU A 110 -3.63 -4.05 -4.94
CA LEU A 110 -3.36 -5.38 -4.40
C LEU A 110 -4.56 -5.93 -3.62
N ASN A 111 -5.19 -5.09 -2.80
CA ASN A 111 -6.34 -5.49 -2.00
C ASN A 111 -7.55 -5.81 -2.89
N LEU A 112 -7.80 -5.01 -3.94
CA LEU A 112 -8.85 -5.27 -4.93
C LEU A 112 -8.60 -6.60 -5.65
N LEU A 113 -7.38 -6.84 -6.15
CA LEU A 113 -7.03 -8.07 -6.86
C LEU A 113 -7.20 -9.30 -5.96
N THR A 114 -6.75 -9.21 -4.71
CA THR A 114 -6.91 -10.27 -3.71
C THR A 114 -8.38 -10.58 -3.43
N ALA A 115 -9.23 -9.56 -3.33
CA ALA A 115 -10.66 -9.74 -3.13
C ALA A 115 -11.38 -10.35 -4.34
N GLU A 116 -11.04 -9.92 -5.55
CA GLU A 116 -11.58 -10.46 -6.81
C GLU A 116 -11.21 -11.93 -6.99
N ARG A 117 -9.95 -12.30 -6.71
CA ARG A 117 -9.50 -13.69 -6.74
C ARG A 117 -10.32 -14.56 -5.78
N ARG A 118 -10.47 -14.12 -4.53
CA ARG A 118 -11.24 -14.82 -3.50
C ARG A 118 -12.72 -14.95 -3.87
N ARG A 119 -13.30 -13.89 -4.42
CA ARG A 119 -14.68 -13.93 -4.93
C ARG A 119 -14.81 -14.99 -6.03
N THR A 120 -13.84 -15.06 -6.94
CA THR A 120 -13.80 -16.06 -8.02
C THR A 120 -13.68 -17.49 -7.47
N GLU A 121 -12.77 -17.73 -6.51
CA GLU A 121 -12.62 -19.01 -5.82
C GLU A 121 -13.92 -19.44 -5.12
N ARG A 122 -14.60 -18.51 -4.45
CA ARG A 122 -15.89 -18.80 -3.81
C ARG A 122 -16.98 -19.10 -4.82
N TRP A 123 -16.94 -18.46 -5.99
CA TRP A 123 -17.89 -18.73 -7.06
C TRP A 123 -17.70 -20.13 -7.65
N SER A 124 -16.46 -20.60 -7.79
CA SER A 124 -16.17 -21.96 -8.25
C SER A 124 -16.61 -23.06 -7.29
N ASP A 125 -16.63 -22.79 -5.98
CA ASP A 125 -17.00 -23.76 -4.95
C ASP A 125 -18.52 -23.87 -4.71
N GLY A 126 -19.33 -23.07 -5.41
CA GLY A 126 -20.76 -22.93 -5.15
C GLY A 126 -21.01 -21.99 -3.98
N ILE A 127 -21.58 -20.82 -4.28
CA ILE A 127 -21.77 -19.74 -3.32
C ILE A 127 -23.24 -19.55 -2.97
N SER A 128 -23.54 -19.25 -1.70
CA SER A 128 -24.89 -18.81 -1.32
C SER A 128 -25.17 -17.41 -1.86
N TYR A 129 -26.45 -17.06 -1.99
CA TYR A 129 -26.85 -15.72 -2.43
C TYR A 129 -26.28 -14.62 -1.51
N GLU A 130 -26.35 -14.82 -0.19
CA GLU A 130 -25.86 -13.87 0.81
C GLU A 130 -24.34 -13.70 0.74
N SER A 131 -23.61 -14.79 0.51
CA SER A 131 -22.16 -14.73 0.32
C SER A 131 -21.81 -14.02 -1.00
N GLY A 132 -22.58 -14.25 -2.07
CA GLY A 132 -22.41 -13.55 -3.35
C GLY A 132 -22.59 -12.04 -3.19
N ASP A 133 -23.72 -11.61 -2.63
CA ASP A 133 -24.00 -10.19 -2.38
C ASP A 133 -22.95 -9.52 -1.47
N PHE A 134 -22.47 -10.23 -0.44
CA PHE A 134 -21.37 -9.73 0.39
C PHE A 134 -20.10 -9.44 -0.42
N TRP A 135 -19.65 -10.40 -1.24
CA TRP A 135 -18.42 -10.24 -2.02
C TRP A 135 -18.56 -9.17 -3.11
N ASP A 136 -19.73 -9.05 -3.73
CA ASP A 136 -20.03 -8.01 -4.72
C ASP A 136 -19.92 -6.62 -4.09
N ARG A 137 -20.55 -6.40 -2.93
CA ARG A 137 -20.44 -5.13 -2.18
C ARG A 137 -19.01 -4.86 -1.72
N HIS A 138 -18.30 -5.89 -1.26
CA HIS A 138 -16.92 -5.75 -0.80
C HIS A 138 -15.99 -5.32 -1.95
N VAL A 139 -16.05 -6.00 -3.09
CA VAL A 139 -15.28 -5.65 -4.29
C VAL A 139 -15.64 -4.26 -4.81
N ALA A 140 -16.93 -3.91 -4.86
CA ALA A 140 -17.37 -2.58 -5.30
C ALA A 140 -16.80 -1.46 -4.44
N ARG A 141 -16.75 -1.67 -3.11
CA ARG A 141 -16.10 -0.75 -2.18
C ARG A 141 -14.61 -0.63 -2.45
N LEU A 142 -13.88 -1.74 -2.57
CA LEU A 142 -12.43 -1.71 -2.83
C LEU A 142 -12.09 -1.05 -4.17
N ARG A 143 -12.92 -1.27 -5.20
CA ARG A 143 -12.78 -0.59 -6.49
C ARG A 143 -12.98 0.92 -6.36
N THR A 144 -13.95 1.34 -5.55
CA THR A 144 -14.17 2.77 -5.25
C THR A 144 -12.96 3.36 -4.51
N ASP A 145 -12.42 2.66 -3.52
CA ASP A 145 -11.24 3.09 -2.77
C ASP A 145 -10.00 3.21 -3.67
N TYR A 146 -9.79 2.25 -4.59
CA TYR A 146 -8.72 2.30 -5.59
C TYR A 146 -8.84 3.50 -6.53
N LEU A 147 -10.03 3.74 -7.11
CA LEU A 147 -10.25 4.89 -7.98
C LEU A 147 -10.10 6.22 -7.23
N ARG A 148 -10.47 6.26 -5.94
CA ARG A 148 -10.30 7.43 -5.09
C ARG A 148 -8.81 7.70 -4.84
N ALA A 149 -7.99 6.67 -4.59
CA ALA A 149 -6.54 6.81 -4.44
C ALA A 149 -5.88 7.37 -5.72
N ILE A 150 -6.25 6.84 -6.90
CA ILE A 150 -5.77 7.36 -8.19
C ILE A 150 -6.14 8.84 -8.34
N ARG A 151 -7.40 9.19 -8.05
CA ARG A 151 -7.88 10.56 -8.17
C ARG A 151 -7.15 11.51 -7.22
N SER A 152 -6.82 11.06 -6.01
CA SER A 152 -6.03 11.84 -5.06
C SER A 152 -4.63 12.13 -5.60
N LEU A 153 -3.92 11.13 -6.12
CA LEU A 153 -2.59 11.30 -6.73
C LEU A 153 -2.65 12.30 -7.91
N ALA A 154 -3.62 12.12 -8.80
CA ALA A 154 -3.82 13.04 -9.93
C ALA A 154 -4.17 14.46 -9.48
N SER A 155 -4.96 14.61 -8.41
CA SER A 155 -5.36 15.92 -7.89
C SER A 155 -4.17 16.67 -7.28
N VAL A 156 -3.32 15.99 -6.51
CA VAL A 156 -2.11 16.57 -5.94
C VAL A 156 -1.16 17.02 -7.05
N ARG A 157 -0.91 16.17 -8.06
CA ARG A 157 -0.09 16.55 -9.22
C ARG A 157 -0.65 17.76 -9.95
N ARG A 158 -1.97 17.82 -10.17
CA ARG A 158 -2.62 18.97 -10.82
C ARG A 158 -2.48 20.28 -10.03
N ILE A 159 -2.34 20.22 -8.71
CA ILE A 159 -2.13 21.41 -7.87
C ILE A 159 -0.68 21.90 -8.00
N LEU A 160 0.28 20.98 -8.16
CA LEU A 160 1.71 21.27 -8.20
C LEU A 160 2.23 21.65 -9.59
N PHE A 161 1.58 21.18 -10.65
CA PHE A 161 1.83 21.68 -12.01
C PHE A 161 0.90 22.85 -12.29
N PRO A 162 1.41 24.07 -12.60
CA PRO A 162 0.56 25.12 -13.11
C PRO A 162 -0.14 24.59 -14.35
N VAL A 163 -1.48 24.64 -14.34
CA VAL A 163 -2.33 24.20 -15.45
C VAL A 163 -1.76 24.84 -16.71
N LEU A 164 -1.20 24.02 -17.59
CA LEU A 164 -0.75 24.47 -18.91
C LEU A 164 -1.96 25.14 -19.54
N GLN A 165 -1.92 26.46 -19.64
CA GLN A 165 -3.02 27.24 -20.17
C GLN A 165 -3.12 26.90 -21.66
N VAL A 166 -3.98 25.93 -21.99
CA VAL A 166 -4.30 25.59 -23.36
C VAL A 166 -5.07 26.79 -23.91
N ASN A 167 -4.37 27.67 -24.61
CA ASN A 167 -5.00 28.71 -25.44
C ASN A 167 -5.78 28.01 -26.56
N ILE A 168 -7.07 27.75 -26.32
CA ILE A 168 -8.03 27.39 -27.36
C ILE A 168 -8.49 28.71 -28.02
N ALA A 169 -7.61 29.34 -28.79
CA ALA A 169 -7.92 30.59 -29.49
C ALA A 169 -8.07 30.43 -31.02
N ASP A 170 -7.66 29.31 -31.62
CA ASP A 170 -7.52 29.23 -33.10
C ASP A 170 -8.56 28.36 -33.84
N GLN A 171 -9.75 28.11 -33.28
CA GLN A 171 -10.83 27.44 -34.02
C GLN A 171 -12.15 28.22 -34.09
N GLN A 172 -12.06 29.53 -34.37
CA GLN A 172 -13.22 30.23 -34.92
C GLN A 172 -13.31 30.01 -36.43
N VAL A 173 -14.16 29.06 -36.82
CA VAL A 173 -14.56 28.87 -38.23
C VAL A 173 -15.61 29.94 -38.57
N ASN A 174 -15.21 30.98 -39.29
CA ASN A 174 -16.15 31.94 -39.89
C ASN A 174 -16.97 31.22 -40.97
N GLN A 175 -18.25 30.92 -40.68
CA GLN A 175 -19.20 30.53 -41.72
C GLN A 175 -19.73 31.78 -42.42
N VAL A 176 -19.20 32.04 -43.62
CA VAL A 176 -19.81 32.98 -44.57
C VAL A 176 -21.08 32.34 -45.13
N ARG A 177 -22.24 32.89 -44.77
CA ARG A 177 -23.53 32.53 -45.37
C ARG A 177 -23.57 32.94 -46.84
N ARG A 178 -24.06 32.05 -47.70
CA ARG A 178 -24.64 32.39 -49.01
C ARG A 178 -26.16 32.32 -48.90
#